data_AF-A0A7J9N9R5-F1
#
_entry.id   AF-A0A7J9N9R5-F1
#
_cell.length_a   1.000
_cell.length_b   1.000
_cell.length_c   1.000
_cell.angle_alpha   90.00
_cell.angle_beta   90.00
_cell.angle_gamma   90.00
#
_symmetry.space_group_name_H-M   'P 1'
#
loop_
_entity.id
_entity.type
_entity.pdbx_description
1 polymer ?
#
loop_
_entity_poly.entity_id
_entity_poly.type
_entity_poly.pdbx_seq_one_letter_code
_entity_poly.pdbx_strand_id
1 'polypeptide(L)'
;MQVAELIEKELILIGATAIEDKLQEGVPNCIQTLSRAGIKIWVLTGDKIETAINIAYACNLLNNEMKQFIISSETDAIREVEERGDQTEIARFMKEEVKKQLKQFLDEAPQYFCSPSGPKLALVIDGKCLMYALEPSLRIMLLTLSLNCSSVVCCRVSPLQKAQVTSLVKKGARKITLSIGDGANDVSMIQAAHIGIGISGLEGMQAVMASDFAIAQFRFLEDLLLVHGRWSYIRLCKVVMYFFYKNLAFTLTQFWFTFGTGFSGQRFYDDWFQSLYNVIFTALPVVIVGLFDQDISSSLSKKYPELYKEGVRNMFFNRRIVAIWACFAVYQSLVFFYFVSLSSSTSRDSDGKMFGLWDVSTMAFTCVVVTVNLRLLMMCNSITRWHYISVGGSIIVWFVFIFVYSGIMTRFDRNDNMFWIIYVLMSTSYFYVTLLLVPVAALLGDFLYLGVQRWFFPYDYQIVQESHKDDADSINTPDSQETKEHLTPDEARSNAISQLPKEVSKHSGFAFDSPGYESFFATQFGKYVPPKAWDVARRASMKSKSKPK
;
A
#
# COMPACT_ATOMS: atom_id res chain seq x y z
N MET A 1 46.16 36.39 -2.87
CA MET A 1 45.73 35.69 -1.63
C MET A 1 46.75 35.84 -0.51
N GLN A 2 48.05 35.59 -0.72
CA GLN A 2 49.06 35.68 0.36
C GLN A 2 49.12 37.03 1.11
N VAL A 3 48.92 38.17 0.43
CA VAL A 3 48.87 39.49 1.10
C VAL A 3 47.62 39.65 1.98
N ALA A 4 46.49 39.02 1.60
CA ALA A 4 45.27 39.01 2.41
C ALA A 4 45.45 38.12 3.66
N GLU A 5 46.09 36.96 3.54
CA GLU A 5 46.40 36.12 4.71
C GLU A 5 47.39 36.76 5.69
N LEU A 6 48.22 37.69 5.23
CA LEU A 6 49.11 38.48 6.08
C LEU A 6 48.36 39.59 6.83
N ILE A 7 47.34 40.20 6.23
CA ILE A 7 46.54 41.26 6.85
C ILE A 7 45.43 40.71 7.76
N GLU A 8 44.93 39.50 7.49
CA GLU A 8 43.89 38.80 8.27
C GLU A 8 44.47 38.06 9.49
N LYS A 9 45.44 38.66 10.19
CA LYS A 9 45.98 38.18 11.47
C LYS A 9 45.57 39.14 12.58
N GLU A 10 45.26 38.62 13.77
CA GLU A 10 44.84 39.41 14.96
C GLU A 10 43.48 40.12 14.84
N LEU A 11 42.49 39.48 14.21
CA LEU A 11 41.12 39.99 14.16
C LEU A 11 40.40 39.86 15.52
N ILE A 12 39.55 40.84 15.87
CA ILE A 12 38.68 40.81 17.05
C ILE A 12 37.33 40.23 16.65
N LEU A 13 36.89 39.15 17.29
CA LEU A 13 35.57 38.56 17.05
C LEU A 13 34.48 39.49 17.59
N ILE A 14 33.75 40.15 16.68
CA ILE A 14 32.66 41.07 17.04
C ILE A 14 31.35 40.31 17.31
N GLY A 15 31.13 39.19 16.60
CA GLY A 15 29.93 38.36 16.75
C GLY A 15 29.89 37.22 15.73
N ALA A 16 28.87 36.38 15.84
CA ALA A 16 28.62 35.27 14.91
C ALA A 16 27.18 35.32 14.40
N THR A 17 26.99 34.98 13.13
CA THR A 17 25.67 34.85 12.50
C THR A 17 25.42 33.40 12.15
N ALA A 18 24.27 32.86 12.54
CA ALA A 18 23.81 31.54 12.11
C ALA A 18 22.69 31.72 11.08
N ILE A 19 22.85 31.13 9.91
CA ILE A 19 21.86 31.12 8.83
C ILE A 19 21.32 29.70 8.74
N GLU A 20 20.00 29.55 8.82
CA GLU A 20 19.33 28.28 8.64
C GLU A 20 18.76 28.21 7.23
N ASP A 21 19.13 27.14 6.51
CA ASP A 21 18.50 26.83 5.23
C ASP A 21 17.17 26.13 5.48
N LYS A 22 16.07 26.77 5.03
CA LYS A 22 14.73 26.36 5.41
C LYS A 22 14.27 25.20 4.52
N LEU A 23 14.00 24.06 5.16
CA LEU A 23 13.40 22.90 4.50
C LEU A 23 11.96 23.18 4.06
N GLN A 24 11.51 22.45 3.03
CA GLN A 24 10.09 22.41 2.70
C GLN A 24 9.27 21.89 3.89
N GLU A 25 8.00 22.30 3.92
CA GLU A 25 7.08 21.94 5.00
C GLU A 25 6.90 20.41 5.10
N GLY A 26 7.04 19.87 6.32
CA GLY A 26 6.80 18.46 6.61
C GLY A 26 7.89 17.49 6.16
N VAL A 27 9.02 17.96 5.60
CA VAL A 27 10.13 17.08 5.17
C VAL A 27 10.68 16.20 6.30
N PRO A 28 11.00 16.71 7.50
CA PRO A 28 11.55 15.88 8.58
C PRO A 28 10.58 14.78 9.01
N ASN A 29 9.29 15.10 9.14
CA ASN A 29 8.25 14.13 9.49
C ASN A 29 8.11 13.05 8.40
N CYS A 30 8.05 13.46 7.12
CA CYS A 30 7.96 12.53 6.00
C CYS A 30 9.16 11.57 5.96
N ILE A 31 10.40 12.08 6.12
CA ILE A 31 11.61 11.25 6.15
C ILE A 31 11.58 10.26 7.31
N GLN A 32 11.15 10.70 8.49
CA GLN A 32 11.01 9.83 9.66
C GLN A 32 9.97 8.73 9.42
N THR A 33 8.80 9.06 8.87
CA THR A 33 7.74 8.09 8.55
C THR A 33 8.21 7.07 7.51
N LEU A 34 8.88 7.52 6.45
CA LEU A 34 9.45 6.63 5.42
C LEU A 34 10.58 5.75 5.99
N SER A 35 11.41 6.28 6.89
CA SER A 35 12.42 5.49 7.60
C SER A 35 11.78 4.40 8.47
N ARG A 36 10.70 4.72 9.19
CA ARG A 36 9.91 3.74 9.98
C ARG A 36 9.26 2.67 9.10
N ALA A 37 8.84 3.04 7.88
CA ALA A 37 8.36 2.11 6.85
C ALA A 37 9.44 1.13 6.34
N GLY A 38 10.71 1.31 6.75
CA GLY A 38 11.84 0.48 6.34
C GLY A 38 12.45 0.89 5.00
N ILE A 39 12.16 2.10 4.52
CA ILE A 39 12.75 2.66 3.29
C ILE A 39 14.09 3.29 3.66
N LYS A 40 15.16 2.88 2.96
CA LYS A 40 16.49 3.48 3.11
C LYS A 40 16.58 4.74 2.25
N ILE A 41 16.99 5.85 2.87
CA ILE A 41 17.01 7.17 2.22
C ILE A 41 18.46 7.56 1.99
N TRP A 42 18.76 7.93 0.74
CA TRP A 42 20.09 8.33 0.27
C TRP A 42 19.96 9.73 -0.31
N VAL A 43 20.78 10.66 0.18
CA VAL A 43 20.80 12.06 -0.27
C VAL A 43 21.98 12.25 -1.19
N LEU A 44 21.73 12.68 -2.43
CA LEU A 44 22.75 12.95 -3.44
C LEU A 44 22.69 14.43 -3.83
N THR A 45 23.56 15.25 -3.22
CA THR A 45 23.59 16.70 -3.44
C THR A 45 24.85 17.17 -4.19
N GLY A 46 24.72 18.30 -4.90
CA GLY A 46 25.83 19.04 -5.48
C GLY A 46 26.53 19.97 -4.47
N ASP A 47 26.00 20.11 -3.26
CA ASP A 47 26.51 21.04 -2.24
C ASP A 47 27.78 20.55 -1.55
N LYS A 48 28.41 21.46 -0.81
CA LYS A 48 29.55 21.16 0.06
C LYS A 48 29.15 20.20 1.20
N ILE A 49 30.15 19.51 1.73
CA ILE A 49 29.97 18.46 2.73
C ILE A 49 29.35 19.01 4.03
N GLU A 50 29.73 20.22 4.46
CA GLU A 50 29.24 20.83 5.68
C GLU A 50 27.74 21.16 5.57
N THR A 51 27.33 21.74 4.43
CA THR A 51 25.92 22.07 4.15
C THR A 51 25.08 20.79 4.06
N ALA A 52 25.59 19.76 3.37
CA ALA A 52 24.88 18.48 3.24
C ALA A 52 24.67 17.78 4.59
N ILE A 53 25.69 17.81 5.46
CA ILE A 53 25.59 17.27 6.83
C ILE A 53 24.56 18.06 7.64
N ASN A 54 24.59 19.40 7.58
CA ASN A 54 23.62 20.25 8.29
C ASN A 54 22.18 19.98 7.84
N ILE A 55 21.93 19.87 6.52
CA ILE A 55 20.62 19.53 5.96
C ILE A 55 20.20 18.12 6.41
N ALA A 56 21.13 17.15 6.44
CA ALA A 56 20.82 15.80 6.86
C ALA A 56 20.48 15.72 8.36
N TYR A 57 21.08 16.58 9.21
CA TYR A 57 20.67 16.75 10.60
C TYR A 57 19.30 17.42 10.72
N ALA A 58 19.04 18.50 9.98
CA ALA A 58 17.74 19.18 9.98
C ALA A 58 16.59 18.26 9.51
N CYS A 59 16.88 17.35 8.59
CA CYS A 59 15.96 16.34 8.08
C CYS A 59 15.75 15.13 9.04
N ASN A 60 16.43 15.07 10.19
CA ASN A 60 16.50 13.87 11.07
C ASN A 60 16.98 12.60 10.34
N LEU A 61 17.79 12.75 9.30
CA LEU A 61 18.43 11.65 8.58
C LEU A 61 19.72 11.19 9.28
N LEU A 62 20.43 12.14 9.91
CA LEU A 62 21.57 11.92 10.80
C LEU A 62 21.17 12.30 12.23
N ASN A 63 21.56 11.46 13.19
CA ASN A 63 21.42 11.75 14.62
C ASN A 63 22.79 11.73 15.29
N ASN A 64 22.93 12.41 16.43
CA ASN A 64 24.16 12.43 17.21
C ASN A 64 24.55 11.04 17.78
N GLU A 65 23.58 10.14 17.91
CA GLU A 65 23.80 8.75 18.31
C GLU A 65 24.34 7.87 17.18
N MET A 66 24.34 8.35 15.93
CA MET A 66 24.80 7.57 14.77
C MET A 66 26.31 7.63 14.62
N LYS A 67 26.93 6.49 14.30
CA LYS A 67 28.34 6.45 13.89
C LYS A 67 28.43 6.88 12.43
N GLN A 68 29.18 7.95 12.18
CA GLN A 68 29.39 8.50 10.85
C GLN A 68 30.72 8.03 10.29
N PHE A 69 30.69 7.44 9.10
CA PHE A 69 31.86 7.15 8.28
C PHE A 69 31.98 8.25 7.23
N ILE A 70 33.06 9.02 7.29
CA ILE A 70 33.27 10.17 6.40
C ILE A 70 34.46 9.83 5.49
N ILE A 71 34.22 9.86 4.18
CA ILE A 71 35.24 9.70 3.13
C ILE A 71 35.34 11.03 2.39
N SER A 72 36.34 11.84 2.73
CA SER A 72 36.55 13.18 2.16
C SER A 72 37.87 13.27 1.39
N SER A 73 37.86 14.06 0.31
CA SER A 73 39.06 14.41 -0.44
C SER A 73 39.86 15.54 0.21
N GLU A 74 39.30 16.25 1.19
CA GLU A 74 39.90 17.45 1.81
C GLU A 74 40.81 17.12 3.02
N THR A 75 41.37 15.92 3.07
CA THR A 75 42.29 15.52 4.15
C THR A 75 43.69 16.11 3.90
N ASP A 76 44.41 16.52 4.95
CA ASP A 76 45.74 17.14 4.84
C ASP A 76 46.71 16.33 3.95
N ALA A 77 46.70 15.01 4.09
CA ALA A 77 47.51 14.09 3.28
C ALA A 77 47.18 14.12 1.78
N ILE A 78 45.93 14.41 1.40
CA ILE A 78 45.51 14.51 0.00
C ILE A 78 45.87 15.88 -0.57
N ARG A 79 45.73 16.94 0.25
CA ARG A 79 46.11 18.31 -0.13
C ARG A 79 47.60 18.44 -0.42
N GLU A 80 48.46 17.80 0.39
CA GLU A 80 49.92 17.74 0.15
C GLU A 80 50.31 17.02 -1.15
N VAL A 81 49.46 16.12 -1.66
CA VAL A 81 49.68 15.41 -2.93
C VAL A 81 49.08 16.20 -4.10
N GLU A 82 47.94 16.87 -3.89
CA GLU A 82 47.37 17.81 -4.87
C GLU A 82 48.33 18.99 -5.14
N GLU A 83 49.02 19.51 -4.12
CA GLU A 83 50.01 20.59 -4.26
C GLU A 83 51.27 20.19 -5.05
N ARG A 84 51.59 18.90 -5.10
CA ARG A 84 52.69 18.36 -5.93
C ARG A 84 52.36 18.31 -7.43
N GLY A 85 51.07 18.42 -7.80
CA GLY A 85 50.64 18.71 -9.17
C GLY A 85 50.58 17.53 -10.16
N ASP A 86 50.92 16.30 -9.75
CA ASP A 86 50.97 15.15 -10.66
C ASP A 86 49.65 14.36 -10.69
N GLN A 87 48.86 14.53 -11.76
CA GLN A 87 47.48 14.00 -11.85
C GLN A 87 47.39 12.47 -11.71
N THR A 88 48.38 11.74 -12.21
CA THR A 88 48.42 10.26 -12.13
C THR A 88 48.77 9.74 -10.74
N GLU A 89 49.64 10.43 -10.00
CA GLU A 89 50.00 10.05 -8.64
C GLU A 89 48.84 10.35 -7.68
N ILE A 90 48.19 11.51 -7.85
CA ILE A 90 46.98 11.89 -7.10
C ILE A 90 45.90 10.81 -7.28
N ALA A 91 45.62 10.40 -8.52
CA ALA A 91 44.59 9.39 -8.78
C ALA A 91 44.91 8.02 -8.15
N ARG A 92 46.18 7.58 -8.18
CA ARG A 92 46.60 6.32 -7.57
C ARG A 92 46.50 6.38 -6.05
N PHE A 93 47.01 7.45 -5.45
CA PHE A 93 46.96 7.68 -4.01
C PHE A 93 45.52 7.76 -3.50
N MET A 94 44.67 8.55 -4.15
CA MET A 94 43.25 8.67 -3.81
C MET A 94 42.53 7.32 -3.86
N LYS A 95 42.79 6.53 -4.91
CA LYS A 95 42.18 5.20 -5.04
C LYS A 95 42.63 4.24 -3.94
N GLU A 96 43.90 4.26 -3.56
CA GLU A 96 44.43 3.44 -2.47
C GLU A 96 43.89 3.86 -1.10
N GLU A 97 43.79 5.17 -0.85
CA GLU A 97 43.25 5.69 0.39
C GLU A 97 41.75 5.39 0.53
N VAL A 98 40.95 5.63 -0.52
CA VAL A 98 39.53 5.25 -0.55
C VAL A 98 39.36 3.75 -0.33
N LYS A 99 40.21 2.92 -0.94
CA LYS A 99 40.20 1.46 -0.75
C LYS A 99 40.51 1.08 0.69
N LYS A 100 41.48 1.73 1.32
CA LYS A 100 41.88 1.50 2.70
C LYS A 100 40.76 1.88 3.67
N GLN A 101 40.19 3.09 3.52
CA GLN A 101 39.07 3.57 4.34
C GLN A 101 37.83 2.67 4.19
N LEU A 102 37.46 2.30 2.96
CA LEU A 102 36.33 1.40 2.71
C LEU A 102 36.51 0.05 3.39
N LYS A 103 37.72 -0.53 3.35
CA LYS A 103 38.01 -1.79 4.05
C LYS A 103 37.92 -1.63 5.56
N GLN A 104 38.53 -0.59 6.10
CA GLN A 104 38.49 -0.31 7.54
C GLN A 104 37.05 -0.17 8.04
N PHE A 105 36.22 0.61 7.35
CA PHE A 105 34.81 0.79 7.72
C PHE A 105 33.98 -0.47 7.52
N LEU A 106 34.30 -1.29 6.52
CA LEU A 106 33.62 -2.57 6.31
C LEU A 106 33.95 -3.59 7.41
N ASP A 107 35.17 -3.57 7.95
CA ASP A 107 35.59 -4.42 9.07
C ASP A 107 35.03 -3.92 10.42
N GLU A 108 34.83 -2.60 10.57
CA GLU A 108 34.21 -1.99 11.74
C GLU A 108 32.69 -2.20 11.79
N ALA A 109 31.99 -2.10 10.65
CA ALA A 109 30.53 -2.11 10.58
C ALA A 109 29.86 -3.32 11.29
N PRO A 110 30.32 -4.58 11.13
CA PRO A 110 29.78 -5.76 11.81
C PRO A 110 29.76 -5.65 13.34
N GLN A 111 30.75 -4.97 13.93
CA GLN A 111 30.92 -4.87 15.39
C GLN A 111 29.74 -4.13 16.04
N TYR A 112 29.15 -3.18 15.31
CA TYR A 112 28.01 -2.39 15.78
C TYR A 112 26.67 -3.12 15.65
N PHE A 113 26.55 -4.17 14.81
CA PHE A 113 25.31 -4.96 14.66
C PHE A 113 25.13 -6.03 15.73
N CYS A 114 26.19 -6.40 16.46
CA CYS A 114 26.15 -7.43 17.49
C CYS A 114 25.36 -7.02 18.75
N SER A 115 25.03 -5.73 18.91
CA SER A 115 24.17 -5.24 19.98
C SER A 115 22.81 -4.81 19.41
N PRO A 116 21.67 -5.29 19.96
CA PRO A 116 20.33 -4.87 19.51
C PRO A 116 20.07 -3.36 19.73
N SER A 117 20.88 -2.69 20.57
CA SER A 117 20.91 -1.23 20.75
C SER A 117 22.15 -0.55 20.15
N GLY A 118 22.80 -1.20 19.17
CA GLY A 118 23.95 -0.60 18.49
C GLY A 118 23.60 0.71 17.76
N PRO A 119 24.52 1.68 17.70
CA PRO A 119 24.30 2.93 17.00
C PRO A 119 24.05 2.69 15.51
N LYS A 120 23.09 3.40 14.93
CA LYS A 120 22.86 3.36 13.48
C LYS A 120 24.10 3.90 12.76
N LEU A 121 24.43 3.30 11.62
CA LEU A 121 25.58 3.70 10.81
C LEU A 121 25.14 4.67 9.70
N ALA A 122 25.93 5.71 9.44
CA ALA A 122 25.74 6.62 8.34
C ALA A 122 27.03 6.78 7.53
N LEU A 123 26.91 6.90 6.20
CA LEU A 123 28.05 7.09 5.29
C LEU A 123 27.95 8.47 4.63
N VAL A 124 29.03 9.26 4.72
CA VAL A 124 29.19 10.53 4.01
C VAL A 124 30.37 10.40 3.05
N ILE A 125 30.15 10.64 1.76
CA ILE A 125 31.20 10.53 0.74
C ILE A 125 31.23 11.75 -0.18
N ASP A 126 32.43 12.27 -0.44
CA ASP A 126 32.65 13.37 -1.38
C ASP A 126 32.68 12.89 -2.85
N GLY A 127 32.29 13.76 -3.78
CA GLY A 127 32.14 13.46 -5.20
C GLY A 127 33.45 13.05 -5.88
N LYS A 128 34.59 13.62 -5.47
CA LYS A 128 35.92 13.21 -5.96
C LYS A 128 36.24 11.77 -5.53
N CYS A 129 36.04 11.43 -4.26
CA CYS A 129 36.25 10.08 -3.72
C CYS A 129 35.27 9.07 -4.31
N LEU A 130 34.01 9.49 -4.52
CA LEU A 130 32.95 8.68 -5.11
C LEU A 130 33.30 8.20 -6.52
N MET A 131 33.98 9.03 -7.33
CA MET A 131 34.41 8.65 -8.67
C MET A 131 35.30 7.40 -8.65
N TYR A 132 36.27 7.34 -7.74
CA TYR A 132 37.14 6.17 -7.56
C TYR A 132 36.40 5.00 -6.91
N ALA A 133 35.50 5.27 -5.97
CA ALA A 133 34.70 4.24 -5.30
C ALA A 133 33.71 3.52 -6.26
N LEU A 134 33.26 4.19 -7.32
CA LEU A 134 32.39 3.63 -8.37
C LEU A 134 33.13 2.74 -9.38
N GLU A 135 34.46 2.72 -9.35
CA GLU A 135 35.27 1.90 -10.26
C GLU A 135 34.99 0.39 -10.05
N PRO A 136 35.06 -0.45 -11.09
CA PRO A 136 34.76 -1.87 -11.00
C PRO A 136 35.38 -2.66 -9.84
N SER A 137 36.59 -2.28 -9.42
CA SER A 137 37.31 -2.92 -8.32
C SER A 137 36.76 -2.58 -6.93
N LEU A 138 36.15 -1.40 -6.74
CA LEU A 138 35.74 -0.89 -5.43
C LEU A 138 34.21 -0.84 -5.25
N ARG A 139 33.44 -0.80 -6.34
CA ARG A 139 31.98 -0.63 -6.30
C ARG A 139 31.23 -1.66 -5.46
N ILE A 140 31.74 -2.88 -5.35
CA ILE A 140 31.12 -3.93 -4.53
C ILE A 140 31.31 -3.61 -3.05
N MET A 141 32.50 -3.16 -2.63
CA MET A 141 32.77 -2.78 -1.24
C MET A 141 31.96 -1.54 -0.85
N LEU A 142 31.89 -0.53 -1.74
CA LEU A 142 31.06 0.65 -1.53
C LEU A 142 29.59 0.24 -1.33
N LEU A 143 29.07 -0.63 -2.20
CA LEU A 143 27.68 -1.08 -2.12
C LEU A 143 27.41 -1.84 -0.82
N THR A 144 28.29 -2.77 -0.41
CA THR A 144 28.12 -3.53 0.83
C THR A 144 28.13 -2.61 2.06
N LEU A 145 29.07 -1.66 2.13
CA LEU A 145 29.12 -0.69 3.22
C LEU A 145 27.84 0.16 3.23
N SER A 146 27.43 0.69 2.09
CA SER A 146 26.25 1.54 1.96
C SER A 146 24.94 0.81 2.30
N LEU A 147 24.85 -0.49 2.00
CA LEU A 147 23.71 -1.33 2.36
C LEU A 147 23.67 -1.67 3.85
N ASN A 148 24.80 -1.60 4.56
CA ASN A 148 24.82 -1.74 6.02
C ASN A 148 24.43 -0.43 6.72
N CYS A 149 24.74 0.72 6.12
CA CYS A 149 24.31 2.02 6.62
C CYS A 149 22.78 2.18 6.59
N SER A 150 22.28 2.96 7.55
CA SER A 150 20.87 3.39 7.63
C SER A 150 20.61 4.56 6.67
N SER A 151 21.56 5.48 6.56
CA SER A 151 21.52 6.66 5.70
C SER A 151 22.87 6.85 5.00
N VAL A 152 22.80 7.38 3.76
CA VAL A 152 23.98 7.67 2.94
C VAL A 152 23.84 9.07 2.36
N VAL A 153 24.88 9.89 2.49
CA VAL A 153 24.93 11.26 1.98
C VAL A 153 26.12 11.37 1.03
N CYS A 154 25.86 11.66 -0.24
CA CYS A 154 26.91 11.95 -1.22
C CYS A 154 26.91 13.44 -1.51
N CYS A 155 28.07 14.08 -1.39
CA CYS A 155 28.25 15.53 -1.51
C CYS A 155 29.03 15.86 -2.79
N ARG A 156 28.88 17.09 -3.31
CA ARG A 156 29.53 17.58 -4.55
C ARG A 156 29.41 16.61 -5.74
N VAL A 157 28.25 15.98 -5.89
CA VAL A 157 28.01 14.94 -6.90
C VAL A 157 27.51 15.56 -8.20
N SER A 158 28.14 15.21 -9.32
CA SER A 158 27.68 15.59 -10.65
C SER A 158 26.42 14.81 -11.10
N PRO A 159 25.59 15.34 -12.02
CA PRO A 159 24.40 14.64 -12.53
C PRO A 159 24.68 13.21 -13.05
N LEU A 160 25.83 13.00 -13.69
CA LEU A 160 26.24 11.69 -14.18
C LEU A 160 26.55 10.73 -13.02
N GLN A 161 27.25 11.21 -11.99
CA GLN A 161 27.56 10.40 -10.81
C GLN A 161 26.30 10.03 -10.02
N LYS A 162 25.30 10.92 -9.91
CA LYS A 162 24.00 10.59 -9.29
C LYS A 162 23.35 9.40 -9.98
N ALA A 163 23.31 9.41 -11.31
CA ALA A 163 22.77 8.31 -12.11
C ALA A 163 23.59 7.00 -11.96
N GLN A 164 24.93 7.11 -11.86
CA GLN A 164 25.80 5.95 -11.64
C GLN A 164 25.57 5.29 -10.28
N VAL A 165 25.41 6.08 -9.21
CA VAL A 165 25.07 5.58 -7.87
C VAL A 165 23.72 4.87 -7.89
N THR A 166 22.69 5.50 -8.46
CA THR A 166 21.36 4.90 -8.58
C THR A 166 21.40 3.59 -9.37
N SER A 167 22.15 3.56 -10.50
CA SER A 167 22.32 2.33 -11.27
C SER A 167 23.12 1.25 -10.52
N LEU A 168 24.09 1.62 -9.68
CA LEU A 168 24.85 0.68 -8.86
C LEU A 168 23.93 -0.01 -7.85
N VAL A 169 23.09 0.76 -7.14
CA VAL A 169 22.14 0.21 -6.17
C VAL A 169 21.08 -0.65 -6.87
N LYS A 170 20.52 -0.17 -7.99
CA LYS A 170 19.53 -0.89 -8.80
C LYS A 170 20.05 -2.26 -9.24
N LYS A 171 21.27 -2.33 -9.81
CA LYS A 171 21.84 -3.58 -10.34
C LYS A 171 22.43 -4.46 -9.23
N GLY A 172 23.05 -3.87 -8.22
CA GLY A 172 23.79 -4.59 -7.20
C GLY A 172 22.93 -5.10 -6.03
N ALA A 173 21.98 -4.29 -5.53
CA ALA A 173 21.17 -4.66 -4.36
C ALA A 173 19.96 -5.53 -4.70
N ARG A 174 19.58 -5.62 -5.99
CA ARG A 174 18.32 -6.27 -6.46
C ARG A 174 17.10 -5.80 -5.66
N LYS A 175 17.07 -4.52 -5.32
CA LYS A 175 15.94 -3.85 -4.66
C LYS A 175 15.32 -2.83 -5.61
N ILE A 176 14.04 -2.52 -5.39
CA ILE A 176 13.37 -1.43 -6.10
C ILE A 176 13.97 -0.12 -5.60
N THR A 177 14.28 0.76 -6.54
CA THR A 177 14.89 2.07 -6.30
C THR A 177 13.94 3.15 -6.79
N LEU A 178 13.76 4.17 -5.96
CA LEU A 178 12.99 5.36 -6.27
C LEU A 178 13.95 6.55 -6.22
N SER A 179 13.87 7.42 -7.21
CA SER A 179 14.59 8.70 -7.20
C SER A 179 13.61 9.86 -7.30
N ILE A 180 13.94 10.93 -6.61
CA ILE A 180 13.16 12.15 -6.55
C ILE A 180 14.09 13.33 -6.83
N GLY A 181 13.60 14.29 -7.62
CA GLY A 181 14.35 15.51 -7.93
C GLY A 181 13.44 16.59 -8.51
N ASP A 182 13.88 17.84 -8.42
CA ASP A 182 13.18 19.03 -8.90
C ASP A 182 13.84 19.63 -10.16
N GLY A 183 15.17 19.52 -10.26
CA GLY A 183 15.96 20.17 -11.30
C GLY A 183 16.40 19.30 -12.47
N ALA A 184 16.95 19.97 -13.49
CA ALA A 184 17.58 19.34 -14.65
C ALA A 184 18.73 18.38 -14.28
N ASN A 185 19.41 18.68 -13.17
CA ASN A 185 20.52 17.89 -12.64
C ASN A 185 20.12 16.48 -12.18
N ASP A 186 18.84 16.27 -11.91
CA ASP A 186 18.31 15.01 -11.39
C ASP A 186 17.62 14.18 -12.46
N VAL A 187 17.45 14.68 -13.69
CA VAL A 187 16.80 13.97 -14.80
C VAL A 187 17.48 12.63 -15.08
N SER A 188 18.81 12.60 -15.13
CA SER A 188 19.59 11.36 -15.33
C SER A 188 19.40 10.36 -14.17
N MET A 189 19.24 10.86 -12.96
CA MET A 189 19.00 10.05 -11.76
C MET A 189 17.56 9.49 -11.73
N ILE A 190 16.58 10.30 -12.13
CA ILE A 190 15.16 9.94 -12.30
C ILE A 190 15.03 8.78 -13.29
N GLN A 191 15.62 8.94 -14.48
CA GLN A 191 15.56 7.92 -15.54
C GLN A 191 16.35 6.63 -15.20
N ALA A 192 17.37 6.71 -14.35
CA ALA A 192 18.15 5.54 -13.96
C ALA A 192 17.42 4.61 -12.96
N ALA A 193 16.50 5.15 -12.16
CA ALA A 193 15.79 4.40 -11.12
C ALA A 193 14.74 3.42 -11.69
N HIS A 194 14.02 2.72 -10.81
CA HIS A 194 12.83 1.96 -11.24
C HIS A 194 11.58 2.82 -11.28
N ILE A 195 11.51 3.79 -10.37
CA ILE A 195 10.42 4.74 -10.25
C ILE A 195 11.05 6.13 -10.14
N GLY A 196 10.71 7.01 -11.07
CA GLY A 196 11.16 8.39 -11.09
C GLY A 196 10.06 9.35 -10.63
N ILE A 197 10.37 10.23 -9.69
CA ILE A 197 9.44 11.24 -9.18
C ILE A 197 10.01 12.64 -9.42
N GLY A 198 9.24 13.48 -10.10
CA GLY A 198 9.55 14.89 -10.32
C GLY A 198 8.82 15.76 -9.31
N ILE A 199 9.55 16.70 -8.69
CA ILE A 199 8.93 17.77 -7.89
C ILE A 199 8.64 18.94 -8.83
N SER A 200 7.39 19.39 -8.88
CA SER A 200 6.95 20.54 -9.67
C SER A 200 7.34 21.84 -8.97
N GLY A 201 8.57 22.30 -9.21
CA GLY A 201 9.09 23.58 -8.72
C GLY A 201 8.93 24.74 -9.71
N LEU A 202 9.22 25.95 -9.23
CA LEU A 202 9.25 27.18 -10.04
C LEU A 202 10.49 27.25 -10.96
N GLU A 203 11.54 26.48 -10.65
CA GLU A 203 12.84 26.56 -11.32
C GLU A 203 12.90 25.80 -12.66
N GLY A 204 11.89 24.98 -12.97
CA GLY A 204 11.76 24.33 -14.27
C GLY A 204 10.95 23.03 -14.22
N MET A 205 10.31 22.66 -15.34
CA MET A 205 9.51 21.43 -15.44
C MET A 205 10.28 20.22 -16.00
N GLN A 206 11.59 20.32 -16.18
CA GLN A 206 12.37 19.27 -16.86
C GLN A 206 12.37 17.94 -16.09
N ALA A 207 12.52 17.98 -14.75
CA ALA A 207 12.45 16.80 -13.91
C ALA A 207 11.06 16.14 -13.97
N VAL A 208 10.01 16.96 -13.93
CA VAL A 208 8.61 16.52 -14.03
C VAL A 208 8.34 15.81 -15.36
N MET A 209 8.75 16.41 -16.48
CA MET A 209 8.55 15.82 -17.81
C MET A 209 9.30 14.50 -18.02
N ALA A 210 10.39 14.28 -17.29
CA ALA A 210 11.20 13.07 -17.35
C ALA A 210 10.83 12.01 -16.28
N SER A 211 9.85 12.31 -15.41
CA SER A 211 9.45 11.45 -14.28
C SER A 211 8.20 10.63 -14.57
N ASP A 212 8.03 9.52 -13.84
CA ASP A 212 6.81 8.68 -13.90
C ASP A 212 5.66 9.33 -13.13
N PHE A 213 5.98 9.98 -12.00
CA PHE A 213 5.02 10.70 -11.16
C PHE A 213 5.49 12.12 -10.88
N ALA A 214 4.55 13.07 -10.93
CA ALA A 214 4.78 14.46 -10.58
C ALA A 214 4.08 14.80 -9.27
N ILE A 215 4.82 15.34 -8.30
CA ILE A 215 4.28 15.85 -7.03
C ILE A 215 4.68 17.31 -6.82
N ALA A 216 3.87 18.09 -6.12
CA ALA A 216 4.17 19.51 -5.91
C ALA A 216 5.22 19.75 -4.81
N GLN A 217 5.21 18.94 -3.75
CA GLN A 217 6.07 19.08 -2.57
C GLN A 217 6.49 17.71 -2.06
N PHE A 218 7.61 17.66 -1.34
CA PHE A 218 8.15 16.41 -0.81
C PHE A 218 7.20 15.69 0.16
N ARG A 219 6.40 16.42 0.97
CA ARG A 219 5.45 15.82 1.94
C ARG A 219 4.44 14.85 1.33
N PHE A 220 4.07 15.04 0.05
CA PHE A 220 3.11 14.17 -0.62
C PHE A 220 3.69 12.80 -1.01
N LEU A 221 5.01 12.63 -0.88
CA LEU A 221 5.67 11.34 -1.08
C LEU A 221 5.18 10.30 -0.06
N GLU A 222 4.84 10.73 1.15
CA GLU A 222 4.26 9.88 2.20
C GLU A 222 2.95 9.25 1.72
N ASP A 223 2.03 10.05 1.20
CA ASP A 223 0.74 9.60 0.68
C ASP A 223 0.90 8.71 -0.55
N LEU A 224 1.77 9.11 -1.48
CA LEU A 224 2.00 8.36 -2.70
C LEU A 224 2.52 6.95 -2.43
N LEU A 225 3.44 6.78 -1.49
CA LEU A 225 4.04 5.48 -1.20
C LEU A 225 3.22 4.66 -0.21
N LEU A 226 2.93 5.22 0.97
CA LEU A 226 2.33 4.46 2.07
C LEU A 226 0.85 4.16 1.82
N VAL A 227 0.14 5.02 1.11
CA VAL A 227 -1.27 4.82 0.79
C VAL A 227 -1.39 4.21 -0.60
N HIS A 228 -1.05 4.97 -1.64
CA HIS A 228 -1.32 4.55 -3.02
C HIS A 228 -0.40 3.41 -3.48
N GLY A 229 0.88 3.43 -3.10
CA GLY A 229 1.84 2.37 -3.42
C GLY A 229 1.47 1.04 -2.77
N ARG A 230 1.19 1.06 -1.46
CA ARG A 230 0.73 -0.14 -0.72
C ARG A 230 -0.56 -0.70 -1.30
N TRP A 231 -1.59 0.12 -1.48
CA TRP A 231 -2.87 -0.32 -2.03
C TRP A 231 -2.70 -0.93 -3.42
N SER A 232 -1.95 -0.27 -4.31
CA SER A 232 -1.69 -0.76 -5.66
C SER A 232 -0.98 -2.11 -5.66
N TYR A 233 0.03 -2.28 -4.80
CA TYR A 233 0.75 -3.55 -4.67
C TYR A 233 -0.18 -4.68 -4.21
N ILE A 234 -0.98 -4.47 -3.16
CA ILE A 234 -1.89 -5.49 -2.63
C ILE A 234 -2.97 -5.83 -3.66
N ARG A 235 -3.63 -4.82 -4.25
CA ARG A 235 -4.65 -5.00 -5.30
C ARG A 235 -4.13 -5.82 -6.45
N LEU A 236 -2.96 -5.47 -6.98
CA LEU A 236 -2.36 -6.18 -8.11
C LEU A 236 -2.03 -7.62 -7.75
N CYS A 237 -1.46 -7.88 -6.56
CA CYS A 237 -1.19 -9.24 -6.11
C CYS A 237 -2.48 -10.07 -6.02
N LYS A 238 -3.55 -9.50 -5.46
CA LYS A 238 -4.85 -10.18 -5.35
C LYS A 238 -5.44 -10.50 -6.72
N VAL A 239 -5.48 -9.51 -7.62
CA VAL A 239 -6.01 -9.64 -8.99
C VAL A 239 -5.25 -10.71 -9.77
N VAL A 240 -3.91 -10.68 -9.74
CA VAL A 240 -3.08 -11.65 -10.47
C VAL A 240 -3.28 -13.06 -9.92
N MET A 241 -3.23 -13.25 -8.59
CA MET A 241 -3.43 -14.56 -7.97
C MET A 241 -4.81 -15.13 -8.28
N TYR A 242 -5.85 -14.31 -8.16
CA TYR A 242 -7.21 -14.71 -8.47
C TYR A 242 -7.39 -15.03 -9.96
N PHE A 243 -6.78 -14.25 -10.85
CA PHE A 243 -6.84 -14.50 -12.29
C PHE A 243 -6.21 -15.85 -12.67
N PHE A 244 -5.08 -16.22 -12.07
CA PHE A 244 -4.50 -17.55 -12.27
C PHE A 244 -5.40 -18.64 -11.72
N TYR A 245 -5.89 -18.50 -10.50
CA TYR A 245 -6.76 -19.50 -9.88
C TYR A 245 -8.06 -19.72 -10.66
N LYS A 246 -8.76 -18.66 -11.12
CA LYS A 246 -10.05 -18.80 -11.81
C LYS A 246 -9.91 -19.51 -13.16
N ASN A 247 -8.82 -19.25 -13.87
CA ASN A 247 -8.52 -19.89 -15.15
C ASN A 247 -8.06 -21.33 -14.93
N LEU A 248 -7.22 -21.57 -13.92
CA LEU A 248 -6.76 -22.91 -13.59
C LEU A 248 -7.91 -23.81 -13.15
N ALA A 249 -8.80 -23.34 -12.27
CA ALA A 249 -9.97 -24.08 -11.84
C ALA A 249 -10.89 -24.43 -13.02
N PHE A 250 -11.16 -23.44 -13.89
CA PHE A 250 -11.96 -23.62 -15.10
C PHE A 250 -11.39 -24.66 -16.07
N THR A 251 -10.09 -24.57 -16.40
CA THR A 251 -9.43 -25.48 -17.33
C THR A 251 -9.27 -26.88 -16.72
N LEU A 252 -8.95 -26.98 -15.43
CA LEU A 252 -8.80 -28.28 -14.77
C LEU A 252 -10.11 -29.06 -14.72
N THR A 253 -11.27 -28.41 -14.60
CA THR A 253 -12.57 -29.12 -14.68
C THR A 253 -12.75 -29.84 -16.01
N GLN A 254 -12.30 -29.24 -17.13
CA GLN A 254 -12.31 -29.91 -18.44
C GLN A 254 -11.24 -31.00 -18.54
N PHE A 255 -10.08 -30.79 -17.91
CA PHE A 255 -9.01 -31.78 -17.85
C PHE A 255 -9.47 -33.06 -17.13
N TRP A 256 -10.20 -32.95 -16.02
CA TRP A 256 -10.75 -34.11 -15.30
C TRP A 256 -11.75 -34.89 -16.16
N PHE A 257 -12.58 -34.19 -16.94
CA PHE A 257 -13.49 -34.83 -17.89
C PHE A 257 -12.77 -35.66 -18.96
N THR A 258 -11.58 -35.22 -19.38
CA THR A 258 -10.79 -35.91 -20.41
C THR A 258 -10.38 -37.33 -19.99
N PHE A 259 -10.16 -37.58 -18.70
CA PHE A 259 -9.93 -38.93 -18.19
C PHE A 259 -11.17 -39.82 -18.33
N GLY A 260 -12.36 -39.26 -18.11
CA GLY A 260 -13.63 -39.99 -18.24
C GLY A 260 -13.96 -40.36 -19.69
N THR A 261 -13.49 -39.59 -20.66
CA THR A 261 -13.72 -39.83 -22.10
C THR A 261 -12.57 -40.57 -22.79
N GLY A 262 -11.55 -41.02 -22.05
CA GLY A 262 -10.42 -41.74 -22.62
C GLY A 262 -9.57 -40.90 -23.59
N PHE A 263 -9.45 -39.59 -23.35
CA PHE A 263 -8.70 -38.64 -24.19
C PHE A 263 -9.22 -38.51 -25.63
N SER A 264 -10.52 -38.71 -25.85
CA SER A 264 -11.15 -38.59 -27.17
C SER A 264 -11.17 -37.17 -27.76
N GLY A 265 -10.87 -36.14 -26.95
CA GLY A 265 -10.97 -34.74 -27.35
C GLY A 265 -12.38 -34.15 -27.31
N GLN A 266 -13.36 -34.89 -26.77
CA GLN A 266 -14.71 -34.38 -26.53
C GLN A 266 -14.66 -33.16 -25.60
N ARG A 267 -15.32 -32.08 -26.02
CA ARG A 267 -15.41 -30.84 -25.22
C ARG A 267 -16.38 -31.05 -24.07
N PHE A 268 -16.00 -30.57 -22.89
CA PHE A 268 -16.90 -30.56 -21.73
C PHE A 268 -17.86 -29.38 -21.81
N TYR A 269 -17.35 -28.15 -21.93
CA TYR A 269 -18.17 -26.93 -22.03
C TYR A 269 -18.45 -26.54 -23.49
N ASP A 270 -19.60 -25.89 -23.68
CA ASP A 270 -20.01 -25.25 -24.93
C ASP A 270 -19.05 -24.11 -25.35
N ASP A 271 -18.92 -23.89 -26.65
CA ASP A 271 -17.94 -22.94 -27.23
C ASP A 271 -18.19 -21.49 -26.78
N TRP A 272 -19.46 -21.08 -26.65
CA TRP A 272 -19.79 -19.74 -26.17
C TRP A 272 -19.50 -19.60 -24.68
N PHE A 273 -19.73 -20.65 -23.89
CA PHE A 273 -19.39 -20.64 -22.47
C PHE A 273 -17.90 -20.43 -22.26
N GLN A 274 -17.08 -21.17 -23.00
CA GLN A 274 -15.62 -21.06 -22.95
C GLN A 274 -15.14 -19.67 -23.37
N SER A 275 -15.71 -19.14 -24.46
CA SER A 275 -15.30 -17.84 -25.02
C SER A 275 -15.68 -16.66 -24.11
N LEU A 276 -16.87 -16.71 -23.49
CA LEU A 276 -17.41 -15.59 -22.70
C LEU A 276 -17.01 -15.63 -21.22
N TYR A 277 -16.50 -16.75 -20.71
CA TYR A 277 -16.12 -16.91 -19.29
C TYR A 277 -15.20 -15.79 -18.78
N ASN A 278 -14.12 -15.50 -19.51
CA ASN A 278 -13.13 -14.51 -19.09
C ASN A 278 -13.56 -13.07 -19.38
N VAL A 279 -14.37 -12.86 -20.42
CA VAL A 279 -14.69 -11.52 -20.93
C VAL A 279 -15.94 -10.94 -20.28
N ILE A 280 -16.99 -11.73 -20.12
CA ILE A 280 -18.30 -11.25 -19.66
C ILE A 280 -18.55 -11.69 -18.21
N PHE A 281 -18.41 -12.99 -17.91
CA PHE A 281 -18.91 -13.54 -16.65
C PHE A 281 -17.97 -13.31 -15.45
N THR A 282 -16.70 -12.99 -15.67
CA THR A 282 -15.71 -12.84 -14.58
C THR A 282 -14.80 -11.62 -14.70
N ALA A 283 -14.88 -10.81 -15.77
CA ALA A 283 -13.99 -9.66 -15.96
C ALA A 283 -14.30 -8.51 -14.98
N LEU A 284 -15.55 -8.07 -14.95
CA LEU A 284 -15.97 -6.88 -14.20
C LEU A 284 -15.64 -6.98 -12.69
N PRO A 285 -15.92 -8.10 -12.00
CA PRO A 285 -15.63 -8.21 -10.57
C PRO A 285 -14.13 -8.10 -10.26
N VAL A 286 -13.28 -8.68 -11.12
CA VAL A 286 -11.82 -8.60 -10.97
C VAL A 286 -11.32 -7.16 -11.11
N VAL A 287 -11.88 -6.41 -12.06
CA VAL A 287 -11.54 -4.99 -12.26
C VAL A 287 -11.96 -4.17 -11.04
N ILE A 288 -13.17 -4.39 -10.51
CA ILE A 288 -13.67 -3.65 -9.35
C ILE A 288 -12.82 -3.90 -8.10
N VAL A 289 -12.42 -5.14 -7.84
CA VAL A 289 -11.47 -5.45 -6.75
C VAL A 289 -10.12 -4.78 -6.98
N GLY A 290 -9.61 -4.79 -8.21
CA GLY A 290 -8.36 -4.15 -8.58
C GLY A 290 -8.35 -2.63 -8.40
N LEU A 291 -9.51 -1.96 -8.41
CA LEU A 291 -9.63 -0.51 -8.27
C LEU A 291 -10.01 -0.08 -6.86
N PHE A 292 -10.97 -0.77 -6.24
CA PHE A 292 -11.66 -0.29 -5.03
C PHE A 292 -11.35 -1.08 -3.76
N ASP A 293 -10.70 -2.24 -3.82
CA ASP A 293 -10.37 -2.99 -2.60
C ASP A 293 -9.36 -2.20 -1.76
N GLN A 294 -9.62 -2.11 -0.46
CA GLN A 294 -8.76 -1.42 0.49
C GLN A 294 -8.59 -2.35 1.68
N ASP A 295 -7.33 -2.64 2.03
CA ASP A 295 -7.02 -3.34 3.26
C ASP A 295 -7.25 -2.42 4.46
N ILE A 296 -6.65 -1.24 4.46
CA ILE A 296 -6.69 -0.29 5.57
C ILE A 296 -6.96 1.11 5.01
N SER A 297 -7.61 1.98 5.81
CA SER A 297 -7.84 3.39 5.46
C SER A 297 -6.53 4.18 5.31
N SER A 298 -6.57 5.29 4.56
CA SER A 298 -5.40 6.13 4.31
C SER A 298 -4.76 6.67 5.60
N SER A 299 -5.58 7.10 6.57
CA SER A 299 -5.11 7.62 7.86
C SER A 299 -4.37 6.57 8.69
N LEU A 300 -4.90 5.35 8.74
CA LEU A 300 -4.28 4.25 9.47
C LEU A 300 -2.98 3.78 8.80
N SER A 301 -2.90 3.82 7.46
CA SER A 301 -1.64 3.51 6.74
C SER A 301 -0.52 4.48 7.11
N LYS A 302 -0.84 5.77 7.25
CA LYS A 302 0.11 6.80 7.71
C LYS A 302 0.49 6.67 9.19
N LYS A 303 -0.49 6.35 10.05
CA LYS A 303 -0.27 6.10 11.48
C LYS A 303 0.65 4.89 11.74
N TYR A 304 0.53 3.84 10.92
CA TYR A 304 1.29 2.60 11.01
C TYR A 304 2.14 2.36 9.75
N PRO A 305 3.20 3.16 9.52
CA PRO A 305 4.02 3.07 8.30
C PRO A 305 4.76 1.73 8.17
N GLU A 306 4.94 1.03 9.28
CA GLU A 306 5.62 -0.27 9.32
C GLU A 306 4.95 -1.35 8.47
N LEU A 307 3.65 -1.22 8.23
CA LEU A 307 2.90 -2.10 7.35
C LEU A 307 3.51 -2.14 5.94
N TYR A 308 4.13 -1.06 5.48
CA TYR A 308 4.81 -1.02 4.18
C TYR A 308 5.92 -2.08 4.03
N LYS A 309 6.51 -2.54 5.14
CA LYS A 309 7.55 -3.59 5.16
C LYS A 309 7.06 -4.91 4.55
N GLU A 310 5.77 -5.21 4.64
CA GLU A 310 5.15 -6.41 4.03
C GLU A 310 5.36 -6.44 2.51
N GLY A 311 5.24 -5.27 1.85
CA GLY A 311 5.47 -5.12 0.43
C GLY A 311 6.94 -5.26 0.04
N VAL A 312 7.84 -4.66 0.83
CA VAL A 312 9.30 -4.77 0.62
C VAL A 312 9.80 -6.21 0.77
N ARG A 313 9.17 -7.00 1.65
CA ARG A 313 9.45 -8.43 1.85
C ARG A 313 8.75 -9.35 0.83
N ASN A 314 7.97 -8.77 -0.08
CA ASN A 314 7.17 -9.48 -1.07
C ASN A 314 6.30 -10.59 -0.46
N MET A 315 5.59 -10.27 0.64
CA MET A 315 4.84 -11.26 1.40
C MET A 315 3.61 -11.80 0.66
N PHE A 316 2.98 -11.03 -0.22
CA PHE A 316 1.73 -11.44 -0.90
C PHE A 316 1.94 -12.14 -2.24
N PHE A 317 3.12 -12.05 -2.85
CA PHE A 317 3.45 -12.67 -4.13
C PHE A 317 4.69 -13.56 -4.02
N ASN A 318 4.56 -14.65 -3.25
CA ASN A 318 5.62 -15.64 -3.07
C ASN A 318 5.25 -16.99 -3.72
N ARG A 319 6.24 -17.77 -4.18
CA ARG A 319 6.04 -19.09 -4.79
C ARG A 319 5.19 -20.03 -3.93
N ARG A 320 5.33 -19.94 -2.60
CA ARG A 320 4.51 -20.71 -1.64
C ARG A 320 3.03 -20.34 -1.74
N ILE A 321 2.71 -19.05 -1.81
CA ILE A 321 1.33 -18.57 -1.95
C ILE A 321 0.77 -19.02 -3.30
N VAL A 322 1.54 -18.87 -4.39
CA VAL A 322 1.11 -19.35 -5.71
C VAL A 322 0.78 -20.85 -5.68
N ALA A 323 1.61 -21.65 -5.01
CA ALA A 323 1.36 -23.09 -4.87
C ALA A 323 0.09 -23.38 -4.06
N ILE A 324 -0.15 -22.68 -2.96
CA ILE A 324 -1.38 -22.83 -2.15
C ILE A 324 -2.62 -22.49 -3.00
N TRP A 325 -2.59 -21.39 -3.75
CA TRP A 325 -3.68 -21.01 -4.65
C TRP A 325 -3.91 -22.03 -5.77
N ALA A 326 -2.83 -22.61 -6.32
CA ALA A 326 -2.93 -23.67 -7.31
C ALA A 326 -3.54 -24.96 -6.71
N CYS A 327 -3.17 -25.33 -5.48
CA CYS A 327 -3.78 -26.46 -4.77
C CYS A 327 -5.28 -26.25 -4.54
N PHE A 328 -5.70 -25.03 -4.17
CA PHE A 328 -7.13 -24.70 -4.06
C PHE A 328 -7.84 -24.77 -5.42
N ALA A 329 -7.22 -24.31 -6.50
CA ALA A 329 -7.79 -24.45 -7.85
C ALA A 329 -8.01 -25.93 -8.23
N VAL A 330 -7.03 -26.79 -7.94
CA VAL A 330 -7.13 -28.25 -8.14
C VAL A 330 -8.27 -28.82 -7.30
N TYR A 331 -8.29 -28.56 -6.00
CA TYR A 331 -9.34 -29.03 -5.08
C TYR A 331 -10.74 -28.64 -5.58
N GLN A 332 -10.94 -27.37 -5.89
CA GLN A 332 -12.26 -26.90 -6.32
C GLN A 332 -12.64 -27.44 -7.70
N SER A 333 -11.69 -27.55 -8.64
CA SER A 333 -11.97 -28.14 -9.95
C SER A 333 -12.40 -29.61 -9.86
N LEU A 334 -11.85 -30.37 -8.89
CA LEU A 334 -12.26 -31.74 -8.58
C LEU A 334 -13.68 -31.75 -8.01
N VAL A 335 -14.00 -30.85 -7.08
CA VAL A 335 -15.37 -30.71 -6.53
C VAL A 335 -16.35 -30.38 -7.65
N PHE A 336 -16.06 -29.41 -8.53
CA PHE A 336 -16.94 -29.05 -9.64
C PHE A 336 -17.21 -30.24 -10.57
N PHE A 337 -16.19 -31.01 -10.92
CA PHE A 337 -16.35 -32.13 -11.84
C PHE A 337 -17.02 -33.34 -11.16
N TYR A 338 -16.41 -33.88 -10.11
CA TYR A 338 -16.85 -35.14 -9.50
C TYR A 338 -18.17 -35.00 -8.76
N PHE A 339 -18.41 -33.89 -8.05
CA PHE A 339 -19.67 -33.71 -7.34
C PHE A 339 -20.84 -33.63 -8.32
N VAL A 340 -20.70 -32.83 -9.38
CA VAL A 340 -21.77 -32.65 -10.37
C VAL A 340 -22.00 -33.95 -11.14
N SER A 341 -20.93 -34.62 -11.61
CA SER A 341 -21.00 -35.88 -12.36
C SER A 341 -21.60 -37.04 -11.54
N LEU A 342 -21.16 -37.20 -10.28
CA LEU A 342 -21.72 -38.21 -9.38
C LEU A 342 -23.19 -37.92 -9.08
N SER A 343 -23.52 -36.66 -8.77
CA SER A 343 -24.89 -36.27 -8.45
C SER A 343 -25.83 -36.38 -9.66
N SER A 344 -25.34 -36.16 -10.89
CA SER A 344 -26.15 -36.35 -12.11
C SER A 344 -26.44 -37.81 -12.42
N SER A 345 -25.54 -38.73 -12.07
CA SER A 345 -25.72 -40.17 -12.34
C SER A 345 -26.91 -40.80 -11.60
N THR A 346 -27.27 -40.24 -10.45
CA THR A 346 -28.38 -40.73 -9.61
C THR A 346 -29.67 -39.95 -9.84
N SER A 347 -29.56 -38.75 -10.41
CA SER A 347 -30.69 -37.84 -10.59
C SER A 347 -31.39 -38.09 -11.92
N ARG A 348 -32.72 -37.98 -11.91
CA ARG A 348 -33.56 -38.08 -13.10
C ARG A 348 -34.30 -36.76 -13.30
N ASP A 349 -34.59 -36.45 -14.54
CA ASP A 349 -35.45 -35.34 -14.92
C ASP A 349 -36.88 -35.53 -14.36
N SER A 350 -37.68 -34.47 -14.36
CA SER A 350 -39.12 -34.47 -14.04
C SER A 350 -39.90 -35.49 -14.88
N ASP A 351 -39.45 -35.74 -16.11
CA ASP A 351 -39.94 -36.77 -17.04
C ASP A 351 -39.36 -38.18 -16.79
N GLY A 352 -38.46 -38.35 -15.82
CA GLY A 352 -37.78 -39.62 -15.52
C GLY A 352 -36.59 -39.95 -16.45
N LYS A 353 -36.20 -39.03 -17.33
CA LYS A 353 -35.06 -39.21 -18.26
C LYS A 353 -33.71 -39.01 -17.55
N MET A 354 -32.66 -39.61 -18.09
CA MET A 354 -31.28 -39.39 -17.63
C MET A 354 -30.74 -38.08 -18.20
N PHE A 355 -29.92 -37.37 -17.42
CA PHE A 355 -29.24 -36.16 -17.87
C PHE A 355 -28.16 -36.50 -18.92
N GLY A 356 -28.15 -35.71 -20.00
CA GLY A 356 -27.14 -35.77 -21.05
C GLY A 356 -25.86 -35.03 -20.66
N LEU A 357 -24.82 -35.16 -21.49
CA LEU A 357 -23.53 -34.48 -21.28
C LEU A 357 -23.69 -32.96 -21.13
N TRP A 358 -24.54 -32.35 -21.97
CA TRP A 358 -24.75 -30.91 -21.98
C TRP A 358 -25.49 -30.39 -20.74
N ASP A 359 -26.36 -31.22 -20.13
CA ASP A 359 -27.03 -30.88 -18.87
C ASP A 359 -26.02 -30.83 -17.71
N VAL A 360 -25.18 -31.88 -17.61
CA VAL A 360 -24.11 -31.98 -16.60
C VAL A 360 -23.09 -30.86 -16.77
N SER A 361 -22.71 -30.57 -18.02
CA SER A 361 -21.79 -29.50 -18.38
C SER A 361 -22.33 -28.11 -18.00
N THR A 362 -23.58 -27.82 -18.37
CA THR A 362 -24.23 -26.54 -18.07
C THR A 362 -24.38 -26.33 -16.56
N MET A 363 -24.70 -27.40 -15.82
CA MET A 363 -24.75 -27.38 -14.37
C MET A 363 -23.36 -27.11 -13.77
N ALA A 364 -22.33 -27.83 -14.21
CA ALA A 364 -20.95 -27.65 -13.74
C ALA A 364 -20.44 -26.22 -14.01
N PHE A 365 -20.69 -25.69 -15.22
CA PHE A 365 -20.30 -24.32 -15.56
C PHE A 365 -21.03 -23.28 -14.71
N THR A 366 -22.32 -23.46 -14.45
CA THR A 366 -23.09 -22.58 -13.56
C THR A 366 -22.50 -22.56 -12.15
N CYS A 367 -22.14 -23.75 -11.62
CA CYS A 367 -21.44 -23.85 -10.34
C CYS A 367 -20.08 -23.16 -10.35
N VAL A 368 -19.29 -23.28 -11.42
CA VAL A 368 -17.99 -22.59 -11.56
C VAL A 368 -18.18 -21.08 -11.52
N VAL A 369 -19.09 -20.52 -12.34
CA VAL A 369 -19.33 -19.07 -12.39
C VAL A 369 -19.77 -18.53 -11.04
N VAL A 370 -20.72 -19.18 -10.37
CA VAL A 370 -21.20 -18.76 -9.05
C VAL A 370 -20.09 -18.86 -8.01
N THR A 371 -19.38 -20.00 -7.94
CA THR A 371 -18.34 -20.23 -6.93
C THR A 371 -17.18 -19.26 -7.08
N VAL A 372 -16.68 -19.05 -8.29
CA VAL A 372 -15.54 -18.17 -8.57
C VAL A 372 -15.89 -16.72 -8.20
N ASN A 373 -17.10 -16.26 -8.53
CA ASN A 373 -17.58 -14.93 -8.16
C ASN A 373 -17.78 -14.76 -6.65
N LEU A 374 -18.34 -15.77 -5.96
CA LEU A 374 -18.46 -15.75 -4.49
C LEU A 374 -17.12 -15.80 -3.77
N ARG A 375 -16.15 -16.59 -4.28
CA ARG A 375 -14.78 -16.63 -3.75
C ARG A 375 -14.12 -15.27 -3.79
N LEU A 376 -14.34 -14.50 -4.86
CA LEU A 376 -13.77 -13.15 -4.99
C LEU A 376 -14.28 -12.24 -3.87
N LEU A 377 -15.59 -12.30 -3.58
CA LEU A 377 -16.18 -11.51 -2.50
C LEU A 377 -15.58 -11.89 -1.14
N MET A 378 -15.36 -13.18 -0.89
CA MET A 378 -14.73 -13.66 0.34
C MET A 378 -13.26 -13.19 0.51
N MET A 379 -12.57 -12.90 -0.59
CA MET A 379 -11.19 -12.42 -0.60
C MET A 379 -11.07 -10.90 -0.37
N CYS A 380 -12.16 -10.15 -0.57
CA CYS A 380 -12.17 -8.70 -0.41
C CYS A 380 -11.99 -8.32 1.06
N ASN A 381 -11.16 -7.31 1.33
CA ASN A 381 -10.99 -6.80 2.69
C ASN A 381 -12.04 -5.73 3.01
N SER A 382 -12.39 -4.91 2.01
CA SER A 382 -13.43 -3.89 2.12
C SER A 382 -14.50 -4.13 1.07
N ILE A 383 -15.73 -4.36 1.53
CA ILE A 383 -16.86 -4.61 0.63
C ILE A 383 -17.65 -3.33 0.44
N THR A 384 -17.45 -2.68 -0.70
CA THR A 384 -18.23 -1.51 -1.12
C THR A 384 -19.47 -1.94 -1.92
N ARG A 385 -20.43 -1.02 -2.12
CA ARG A 385 -21.63 -1.25 -2.95
C ARG A 385 -21.29 -1.75 -4.36
N TRP A 386 -20.17 -1.26 -4.93
CA TRP A 386 -19.70 -1.65 -6.26
C TRP A 386 -19.29 -3.12 -6.34
N HIS A 387 -18.75 -3.70 -5.26
CA HIS A 387 -18.40 -5.12 -5.22
C HIS A 387 -19.66 -5.99 -5.32
N TYR A 388 -20.71 -5.67 -4.55
CA TYR A 388 -21.99 -6.39 -4.62
C TYR A 388 -22.65 -6.27 -6.00
N ILE A 389 -22.69 -5.05 -6.55
CA ILE A 389 -23.27 -4.81 -7.88
C ILE A 389 -22.50 -5.59 -8.95
N SER A 390 -21.18 -5.60 -8.88
CA SER A 390 -20.36 -6.29 -9.87
C SER A 390 -20.48 -7.82 -9.77
N VAL A 391 -20.33 -8.39 -8.58
CA VAL A 391 -20.41 -9.85 -8.36
C VAL A 391 -21.82 -10.36 -8.65
N GLY A 392 -22.85 -9.69 -8.11
CA GLY A 392 -24.24 -10.04 -8.37
C GLY A 392 -24.62 -9.83 -9.83
N GLY A 393 -24.19 -8.73 -10.43
CA GLY A 393 -24.39 -8.43 -11.84
C GLY A 393 -23.79 -9.49 -12.76
N SER A 394 -22.55 -9.95 -12.49
CA SER A 394 -21.92 -11.02 -13.28
C SER A 394 -22.68 -12.35 -13.19
N ILE A 395 -23.20 -12.70 -12.01
CA ILE A 395 -24.01 -13.92 -11.84
C ILE A 395 -25.36 -13.78 -12.57
N ILE A 396 -26.02 -12.62 -12.47
CA ILE A 396 -27.28 -12.35 -13.18
C ILE A 396 -27.06 -12.40 -14.69
N VAL A 397 -25.98 -11.81 -15.20
CA VAL A 397 -25.64 -11.83 -16.63
C VAL A 397 -25.43 -13.25 -17.12
N TRP A 398 -24.80 -14.13 -16.33
CA TRP A 398 -24.71 -15.56 -16.67
C TRP A 398 -26.09 -16.20 -16.83
N PHE A 399 -26.99 -15.99 -15.85
CA PHE A 399 -28.35 -16.55 -15.93
C PHE A 399 -29.14 -15.99 -17.12
N VAL A 400 -29.12 -14.68 -17.34
CA VAL A 400 -29.77 -14.05 -18.50
C VAL A 400 -29.22 -14.62 -19.80
N PHE A 401 -27.90 -14.76 -19.91
CA PHE A 401 -27.26 -15.33 -21.09
C PHE A 401 -27.74 -16.75 -21.36
N ILE A 402 -27.71 -17.64 -20.37
CA ILE A 402 -28.12 -19.04 -20.57
C ILE A 402 -29.62 -19.17 -20.89
N PHE A 403 -30.49 -18.36 -20.29
CA PHE A 403 -31.92 -18.36 -20.61
C PHE A 403 -32.21 -17.95 -22.06
N VAL A 404 -31.51 -16.91 -22.52
CA VAL A 404 -31.64 -16.42 -23.90
C VAL A 404 -31.02 -17.42 -24.88
N TYR A 405 -29.83 -17.92 -24.59
CA TYR A 405 -29.11 -18.87 -25.44
C TYR A 405 -29.85 -20.20 -25.58
N SER A 406 -30.34 -20.79 -24.49
CA SER A 406 -31.13 -22.04 -24.55
C SER A 406 -32.58 -21.86 -25.03
N GLY A 407 -33.10 -20.62 -25.05
CA GLY A 407 -34.48 -20.31 -25.45
C GLY A 407 -34.63 -19.93 -26.92
N ILE A 408 -33.60 -19.36 -27.55
CA ILE A 408 -33.62 -18.99 -28.97
C ILE A 408 -33.25 -20.21 -29.82
N MET A 409 -34.21 -20.70 -30.61
CA MET A 409 -33.93 -21.76 -31.58
C MET A 409 -33.52 -21.15 -32.92
N THR A 410 -32.23 -21.05 -33.18
CA THR A 410 -31.70 -20.55 -34.46
C THR A 410 -31.70 -21.66 -35.52
N ARG A 411 -32.02 -21.34 -36.79
CA ARG A 411 -32.02 -22.34 -37.88
C ARG A 411 -30.65 -23.00 -38.13
N PHE A 412 -29.57 -22.37 -37.67
CA PHE A 412 -28.19 -22.87 -37.74
C PHE A 412 -27.80 -23.76 -36.53
N ASP A 413 -28.51 -23.70 -35.41
CA ASP A 413 -28.26 -24.49 -34.18
C ASP A 413 -28.91 -25.87 -34.20
N ARG A 414 -29.47 -26.30 -35.34
CA ARG A 414 -30.25 -27.53 -35.45
C ARG A 414 -29.43 -28.80 -35.15
N ASN A 415 -28.11 -28.68 -35.01
CA ASN A 415 -27.17 -29.74 -34.66
C ASN A 415 -26.59 -29.64 -33.24
N ASP A 416 -26.76 -28.51 -32.52
CA ASP A 416 -26.24 -28.34 -31.17
C ASP A 416 -27.36 -28.64 -30.16
N ASN A 417 -27.16 -29.69 -29.37
CA ASN A 417 -28.14 -30.25 -28.42
C ASN A 417 -28.41 -29.32 -27.20
N MET A 418 -28.18 -28.02 -27.31
CA MET A 418 -28.24 -27.03 -26.22
C MET A 418 -29.66 -26.49 -25.94
N PHE A 419 -30.60 -26.81 -26.81
CA PHE A 419 -31.95 -26.29 -26.76
C PHE A 419 -32.67 -26.75 -25.49
N TRP A 420 -33.31 -25.81 -24.80
CA TRP A 420 -34.17 -26.05 -23.63
C TRP A 420 -33.49 -26.62 -22.37
N ILE A 421 -32.19 -26.89 -22.38
CA ILE A 421 -31.43 -27.51 -21.27
C ILE A 421 -31.66 -26.81 -19.92
N ILE A 422 -31.52 -25.48 -19.87
CA ILE A 422 -31.61 -24.74 -18.60
C ILE A 422 -33.02 -24.79 -18.00
N TYR A 423 -34.05 -24.82 -18.84
CA TYR A 423 -35.45 -24.92 -18.40
C TYR A 423 -35.73 -26.32 -17.84
N VAL A 424 -35.15 -27.35 -18.43
CA VAL A 424 -35.20 -28.72 -17.90
C VAL A 424 -34.50 -28.79 -16.54
N LEU A 425 -33.24 -28.34 -16.46
CA LEU A 425 -32.47 -28.32 -15.21
C LEU A 425 -33.23 -27.59 -14.08
N MET A 426 -33.74 -26.38 -14.34
CA MET A 426 -34.45 -25.59 -13.34
C MET A 426 -35.82 -26.14 -12.92
N SER A 427 -36.41 -27.05 -13.70
CA SER A 427 -37.63 -27.77 -13.29
C SER A 427 -37.34 -28.85 -12.25
N THR A 428 -36.08 -29.25 -12.09
CA THR A 428 -35.65 -30.31 -11.17
C THR A 428 -35.12 -29.76 -9.85
N SER A 429 -35.36 -30.49 -8.76
CA SER A 429 -34.76 -30.19 -7.45
C SER A 429 -33.23 -30.34 -7.44
N TYR A 430 -32.70 -31.19 -8.34
CA TYR A 430 -31.27 -31.42 -8.55
C TYR A 430 -30.51 -30.11 -8.80
N PHE A 431 -31.05 -29.22 -9.64
CA PHE A 431 -30.42 -27.95 -9.96
C PHE A 431 -30.22 -27.07 -8.72
N TYR A 432 -31.28 -26.82 -7.94
CA TYR A 432 -31.18 -25.94 -6.77
C TYR A 432 -30.29 -26.51 -5.66
N VAL A 433 -30.38 -27.82 -5.42
CA VAL A 433 -29.55 -28.49 -4.41
C VAL A 433 -28.08 -28.46 -4.81
N THR A 434 -27.76 -28.76 -6.07
CA THR A 434 -26.38 -28.77 -6.57
C THR A 434 -25.81 -27.35 -6.63
N LEU A 435 -26.63 -26.36 -7.03
CA LEU A 435 -26.23 -24.95 -7.09
C LEU A 435 -25.90 -24.38 -5.70
N LEU A 436 -26.51 -24.91 -4.64
CA LEU A 436 -26.20 -24.52 -3.26
C LEU A 436 -25.00 -25.32 -2.70
N LEU A 437 -25.03 -26.64 -2.82
CA LEU A 437 -24.05 -27.51 -2.18
C LEU A 437 -22.67 -27.44 -2.81
N VAL A 438 -22.57 -27.31 -4.14
CA VAL A 438 -21.26 -27.30 -4.82
C VAL A 438 -20.44 -26.05 -4.45
N PRO A 439 -20.97 -24.81 -4.52
CA PRO A 439 -20.22 -23.65 -4.05
C PRO A 439 -19.86 -23.73 -2.57
N VAL A 440 -20.76 -24.23 -1.71
CA VAL A 440 -20.47 -24.39 -0.28
C VAL A 440 -19.31 -25.38 -0.07
N ALA A 441 -19.36 -26.55 -0.70
CA ALA A 441 -18.31 -27.56 -0.60
C ALA A 441 -16.97 -27.05 -1.16
N ALA A 442 -16.99 -26.37 -2.31
CA ALA A 442 -15.80 -25.83 -2.94
C ALA A 442 -15.15 -24.70 -2.12
N LEU A 443 -15.95 -23.82 -1.50
CA LEU A 443 -15.44 -22.68 -0.71
C LEU A 443 -15.13 -23.03 0.75
N LEU A 444 -15.63 -24.16 1.27
CA LEU A 444 -15.42 -24.56 2.66
C LEU A 444 -13.92 -24.64 2.99
N GLY A 445 -13.11 -25.23 2.10
CA GLY A 445 -11.66 -25.33 2.28
C GLY A 445 -10.98 -23.97 2.39
N ASP A 446 -11.36 -23.02 1.53
CA ASP A 446 -10.83 -21.65 1.58
C ASP A 446 -11.30 -20.90 2.83
N PHE A 447 -12.56 -21.05 3.23
CA PHE A 447 -13.10 -20.43 4.45
C PHE A 447 -12.37 -20.92 5.70
N LEU A 448 -12.15 -22.23 5.82
CA LEU A 448 -11.39 -22.82 6.92
C LEU A 448 -9.94 -22.35 6.92
N TYR A 449 -9.30 -22.29 5.75
CA TYR A 449 -7.93 -21.80 5.63
C TYR A 449 -7.81 -20.34 6.06
N LEU A 450 -8.68 -19.45 5.57
CA LEU A 450 -8.70 -18.04 5.97
C LEU A 450 -9.00 -17.88 7.46
N GLY A 451 -9.92 -18.68 8.01
CA GLY A 451 -10.26 -18.68 9.44
C GLY A 451 -9.07 -19.10 10.32
N VAL A 452 -8.42 -20.22 10.00
CA VAL A 452 -7.23 -20.71 10.73
C VAL A 452 -6.08 -19.72 10.60
N GLN A 453 -5.84 -19.20 9.40
CA GLN A 453 -4.77 -18.24 9.14
C GLN A 453 -5.00 -16.95 9.93
N ARG A 454 -6.21 -16.39 9.94
CA ARG A 454 -6.52 -15.17 10.68
C ARG A 454 -6.47 -15.37 12.19
N TRP A 455 -6.89 -16.52 12.71
CA TRP A 455 -6.96 -16.74 14.16
C TRP A 455 -5.60 -17.10 14.78
N PHE A 456 -4.81 -17.96 14.12
CA PHE A 456 -3.53 -18.45 14.67
C PHE A 456 -2.31 -17.70 14.13
N PHE A 457 -2.39 -17.17 12.90
CA PHE A 457 -1.27 -16.52 12.21
C PHE A 457 -1.72 -15.22 11.49
N PRO A 458 -2.27 -14.23 12.23
CA PRO A 458 -2.77 -13.00 11.64
C PRO A 458 -1.63 -12.20 10.99
N TYR A 459 -1.93 -11.55 9.88
CA TYR A 459 -1.04 -10.55 9.29
C TYR A 459 -1.07 -9.26 10.09
N ASP A 460 0.00 -8.47 10.04
CA ASP A 460 0.12 -7.20 10.79
C ASP A 460 -1.05 -6.26 10.45
N TYR A 461 -1.45 -6.20 9.18
CA TYR A 461 -2.60 -5.39 8.76
C TYR A 461 -3.94 -5.88 9.33
N GLN A 462 -4.11 -7.17 9.58
CA GLN A 462 -5.34 -7.73 10.17
C GLN A 462 -5.44 -7.36 11.66
N ILE A 463 -4.30 -7.34 12.36
CA ILE A 463 -4.23 -6.88 13.76
C ILE A 463 -4.58 -5.38 13.84
N VAL A 464 -4.08 -4.57 12.90
CA VAL A 464 -4.42 -3.14 12.83
C VAL A 464 -5.91 -2.93 12.53
N GLN A 465 -6.49 -3.73 11.63
CA GLN A 465 -7.93 -3.70 11.36
C GLN A 465 -8.76 -4.05 12.60
N GLU A 466 -8.36 -5.06 13.37
CA GLU A 466 -9.09 -5.51 14.55
C GLU A 466 -8.98 -4.51 15.70
N SER A 467 -7.80 -3.93 15.92
CA SER A 467 -7.58 -2.91 16.95
C SER A 467 -8.36 -1.62 16.71
N HIS A 468 -8.60 -1.23 15.47
CA HIS A 468 -9.31 0.01 15.11
C HIS A 468 -10.74 -0.26 14.60
N LYS A 469 -11.27 -1.46 14.83
CA LYS A 469 -12.62 -1.82 14.42
C LYS A 469 -13.67 -0.93 15.09
N ASP A 470 -13.49 -0.65 16.39
CA ASP A 470 -14.41 0.16 17.19
C ASP A 470 -14.20 1.66 16.98
N ASP A 471 -13.01 2.08 16.53
CA ASP A 471 -12.70 3.46 16.18
C ASP A 471 -13.39 3.90 14.89
N ALA A 472 -13.73 2.95 13.99
CA ALA A 472 -14.37 3.23 12.71
C ALA A 472 -15.76 3.90 12.85
N ASP A 473 -16.47 3.67 13.96
CA ASP A 473 -17.74 4.34 14.27
C ASP A 473 -17.56 5.83 14.62
N SER A 474 -16.33 6.28 14.92
CA SER A 474 -16.00 7.69 15.18
C SER A 474 -15.54 8.48 13.94
N ILE A 475 -15.16 7.79 12.85
CA ILE A 475 -14.59 8.37 11.63
C ILE A 475 -15.64 9.08 10.74
N ASN A 476 -16.94 8.86 10.99
CA ASN A 476 -18.00 9.69 10.39
C ASN A 476 -18.04 11.13 10.95
N THR A 477 -17.16 11.47 11.87
CA THR A 477 -16.87 12.85 12.28
C THR A 477 -15.58 13.28 11.58
N PRO A 478 -15.60 14.23 10.63
CA PRO A 478 -14.39 14.68 9.97
C PRO A 478 -13.44 15.28 11.01
N ASP A 479 -12.14 14.99 10.87
CA ASP A 479 -10.97 15.61 11.52
C ASP A 479 -11.22 16.41 12.79
N SER A 480 -10.91 15.81 13.94
CA SER A 480 -10.92 16.52 15.23
C SER A 480 -9.67 16.27 16.08
N GLN A 481 -8.59 15.73 15.49
CA GLN A 481 -7.30 15.60 16.17
C GLN A 481 -6.22 16.56 15.62
N GLU A 482 -6.09 16.77 14.32
CA GLU A 482 -5.07 17.71 13.79
C GLU A 482 -5.43 19.19 13.99
N THR A 483 -6.72 19.55 14.11
CA THR A 483 -7.13 20.96 14.33
C THR A 483 -6.94 21.41 15.78
N LYS A 484 -6.75 20.51 16.75
CA LYS A 484 -6.71 20.88 18.18
C LYS A 484 -5.44 21.62 18.60
N GLU A 485 -4.34 21.48 17.87
CA GLU A 485 -3.06 22.08 18.27
C GLU A 485 -2.91 23.55 17.84
N HIS A 486 -3.77 24.08 16.96
CA HIS A 486 -3.63 25.44 16.41
C HIS A 486 -4.84 26.37 16.56
N LEU A 487 -5.86 26.01 17.34
CA LEU A 487 -7.04 26.86 17.53
C LEU A 487 -6.81 27.93 18.60
N THR A 488 -7.19 29.18 18.30
CA THR A 488 -7.31 30.22 19.32
C THR A 488 -8.38 29.84 20.38
N PRO A 489 -8.28 30.30 21.63
CA PRO A 489 -9.19 29.87 22.70
C PRO A 489 -10.68 30.13 22.40
N ASP A 490 -10.99 31.15 21.61
CA ASP A 490 -12.36 31.46 21.19
C ASP A 490 -12.88 30.51 20.09
N GLU A 491 -12.01 30.08 19.16
CA GLU A 491 -12.37 29.11 18.12
C GLU A 491 -12.50 27.69 18.69
N ALA A 492 -11.65 27.32 19.66
CA ALA A 492 -11.77 26.07 20.40
C ALA A 492 -13.11 26.00 21.15
N ARG A 493 -13.56 27.12 21.71
CA ARG A 493 -14.86 27.24 22.39
C ARG A 493 -16.03 27.13 21.42
N SER A 494 -15.95 27.76 20.25
CA SER A 494 -16.96 27.65 19.20
C SER A 494 -17.09 26.21 18.68
N ASN A 495 -15.96 25.53 18.44
CA ASN A 495 -15.93 24.14 18.03
C ASN A 495 -16.53 23.21 19.11
N ALA A 496 -16.20 23.42 20.39
CA ALA A 496 -16.79 22.65 21.49
C ALA A 496 -18.32 22.80 21.57
N ILE A 497 -18.85 24.00 21.24
CA ILE A 497 -20.30 24.25 21.19
C ILE A 497 -20.94 23.55 19.98
N SER A 498 -20.24 23.48 18.85
CA SER A 498 -20.75 22.83 17.63
C SER A 498 -20.83 21.30 17.74
N GLN A 499 -20.02 20.69 18.62
CA GLN A 499 -19.98 19.25 18.89
C GLN A 499 -21.06 18.78 19.88
N LEU A 500 -21.85 19.69 20.44
CA LEU A 500 -22.99 19.30 21.28
C LEU A 500 -24.08 18.65 20.43
N PRO A 501 -24.66 17.52 20.86
CA PRO A 501 -25.72 16.85 20.10
C PRO A 501 -26.91 17.80 19.93
N LYS A 502 -27.32 18.05 18.69
CA LYS A 502 -28.53 18.80 18.37
C LYS A 502 -29.74 17.93 18.69
N GLU A 503 -30.28 18.03 19.90
CA GLU A 503 -31.61 17.51 20.18
C GLU A 503 -32.65 18.37 19.45
N VAL A 504 -33.32 17.78 18.46
CA VAL A 504 -34.57 18.31 17.92
C VAL A 504 -35.65 18.00 18.96
N SER A 505 -35.91 18.94 19.87
CA SER A 505 -36.99 18.76 20.84
C SER A 505 -38.33 18.65 20.10
N LYS A 506 -38.95 17.47 20.10
CA LYS A 506 -40.35 17.32 19.72
C LYS A 506 -41.20 18.02 20.77
N HIS A 507 -41.74 19.18 20.41
CA HIS A 507 -42.73 19.89 21.21
C HIS A 507 -43.95 18.97 21.38
N SER A 508 -44.16 18.42 22.58
CA SER A 508 -45.47 17.87 22.93
C SER A 508 -46.35 19.04 23.36
N GLY A 509 -47.47 19.25 22.66
CA GLY A 509 -48.30 20.45 22.74
C GLY A 509 -49.11 20.59 24.03
N PHE A 510 -48.45 20.74 25.17
CA PHE A 510 -49.10 21.10 26.44
C PHE A 510 -48.52 22.41 27.02
N ALA A 511 -49.41 23.28 27.49
CA ALA A 511 -49.15 24.68 27.80
C ALA A 511 -48.50 24.96 29.17
N PHE A 512 -47.87 23.97 29.82
CA PHE A 512 -47.34 24.13 31.18
C PHE A 512 -45.90 23.61 31.39
N ASP A 513 -45.08 23.59 30.33
CA ASP A 513 -43.67 23.26 30.47
C ASP A 513 -42.81 24.54 30.47
N SER A 514 -42.72 25.18 31.63
CA SER A 514 -41.82 26.32 31.88
C SER A 514 -40.58 25.86 32.66
N PRO A 515 -39.35 26.18 32.20
CA PRO A 515 -38.13 25.68 32.81
C PRO A 515 -37.82 26.42 34.11
N GLY A 516 -37.87 25.71 35.24
CA GLY A 516 -37.45 26.27 36.53
C GLY A 516 -38.16 25.74 37.78
N TYR A 517 -39.07 24.78 37.67
CA TYR A 517 -39.70 24.15 38.84
C TYR A 517 -39.16 22.74 39.06
N GLU A 518 -38.54 22.51 40.22
CA GLU A 518 -38.30 21.15 40.72
C GLU A 518 -39.65 20.48 40.98
N SER A 519 -39.88 19.31 40.38
CA SER A 519 -41.08 18.55 40.68
C SER A 519 -41.07 18.17 42.16
N PHE A 520 -42.10 18.57 42.90
CA PHE A 520 -42.30 18.29 44.33
C PHE A 520 -42.10 16.81 44.71
N PHE A 521 -42.34 15.90 43.77
CA PHE A 521 -42.14 14.46 43.94
C PHE A 521 -40.66 14.03 43.95
N ALA A 522 -39.77 14.74 43.26
CA ALA A 522 -38.34 14.36 43.20
C ALA A 522 -37.62 14.60 44.53
N THR A 523 -38.03 15.61 45.30
CA THR A 523 -37.42 15.98 46.59
C THR A 523 -37.73 14.96 47.69
N GLN A 524 -38.87 14.27 47.63
CA GLN A 524 -39.23 13.22 48.59
C GLN A 524 -38.41 11.92 48.41
N PHE A 525 -37.84 11.67 47.24
CA PHE A 525 -37.08 10.44 46.96
C PHE A 525 -35.58 10.54 47.20
N GLY A 526 -35.08 11.65 47.79
CA GLY A 526 -33.68 11.77 48.22
C GLY A 526 -32.64 11.66 47.10
N LYS A 527 -33.05 11.78 45.82
CA LYS A 527 -32.13 11.77 44.68
C LYS A 527 -31.62 13.18 44.41
N TYR A 528 -30.41 13.46 44.88
CA TYR A 528 -29.67 14.68 44.54
C TYR A 528 -29.14 14.56 43.10
N VAL A 529 -29.64 15.38 42.18
CA VAL A 529 -29.06 15.49 40.82
C VAL A 529 -27.96 16.55 40.88
N PRO A 530 -26.69 16.22 40.55
CA PRO A 530 -25.64 17.23 40.56
C PRO A 530 -25.92 18.29 39.49
N PRO A 531 -25.59 19.57 39.75
CA PRO A 531 -25.84 20.65 38.80
C PRO A 531 -25.09 20.35 37.49
N LYS A 532 -25.82 20.38 36.37
CA LYS A 532 -25.22 20.13 35.05
C LYS A 532 -24.37 21.33 34.66
N ALA A 533 -23.24 21.09 34.00
CA ALA A 533 -22.24 22.11 33.66
C ALA A 533 -22.79 23.32 32.86
N TRP A 534 -23.94 23.19 32.20
CA TRP A 534 -24.59 24.28 31.47
C TRP A 534 -25.33 25.29 32.38
N ASP A 535 -25.64 24.95 33.62
CA ASP A 535 -26.24 25.88 34.61
C ASP A 535 -25.26 26.97 35.06
N VAL A 536 -23.96 26.70 34.95
CA VAL A 536 -22.89 27.68 35.22
C VAL A 536 -22.71 28.60 34.01
N ALA A 537 -22.79 28.06 32.80
CA ALA A 537 -22.68 28.82 31.56
C ALA A 537 -23.86 29.79 31.34
N ARG A 538 -25.08 29.42 31.75
CA ARG A 538 -26.27 30.30 31.66
C ARG A 538 -26.25 31.41 32.73
N ARG A 539 -25.69 31.14 33.92
CA ARG A 539 -25.47 32.19 34.94
C ARG A 539 -24.43 33.23 34.49
N ALA A 540 -23.42 32.81 33.72
CA ALA A 540 -22.42 33.70 33.16
C ALA A 540 -22.91 34.53 31.95
N SER A 541 -24.00 34.14 31.27
CA SER A 541 -24.49 34.84 30.07
C SER A 541 -25.54 35.93 30.35
N MET A 542 -26.01 36.07 31.59
CA MET A 542 -26.94 37.13 31.98
C MET A 542 -26.19 38.46 32.20
N LYS A 543 -25.99 39.22 31.13
CA LYS A 543 -25.59 40.63 31.20
C LYS A 543 -26.64 41.44 31.97
N SER A 544 -26.24 42.05 33.09
CA SER A 544 -26.99 43.14 33.74
C SER A 544 -27.21 44.27 32.74
N LYS A 545 -28.44 44.47 32.27
CA LYS A 545 -28.83 45.68 31.54
C LYS A 545 -28.93 46.85 32.52
N SER A 546 -28.06 47.84 32.36
CA SER A 546 -28.24 49.16 32.96
C SER A 546 -29.49 49.83 32.37
N LYS A 547 -30.34 50.40 33.24
CA LYS A 547 -31.48 51.24 32.83
C LYS A 547 -30.96 52.61 32.34
N PRO A 548 -31.41 53.13 31.19
CA PRO A 548 -31.34 54.55 30.92
C PRO A 548 -32.50 55.29 31.62
N LYS A 549 -32.29 56.58 31.90
CA LYS A 549 -33.16 57.50 32.66
C LYS A 549 -34.62 57.51 32.20
#